data_AF-A0A3C2AR71-F1
#
_entry.id   AF-A0A3C2AR71-F1
#
_cell.length_a   1.000
_cell.length_b   1.000
_cell.length_c   1.000
_cell.angle_alpha   90.00
_cell.angle_beta   90.00
_cell.angle_gamma   90.00
#
_symmetry.space_group_name_H-M   'P 1'
#
loop_
_entity.id
_entity.type
_entity.pdbx_description
1 polymer ?
#
loop_
_entity_poly.entity_id
_entity_poly.type
_entity_poly.pdbx_seq_one_letter_code
_entity_poly.pdbx_strand_id
1 'polypeptide(L)'
;MKEWSLKVQELGGVLQALRTNASLQIQQTLNKALANVDLPKARLELAWEETSPSIHGTFKPVFKFSANPGTPMEVLSKVASGGEMSRVKLALKSVLSQHTSLSCQIFDEIDTGVSGSTAERVGAAMKALSKRQQVITITHLSQVAAYGDQHWKVEKIQSDTTTNTSVTSLNDSERVQEVARMLSGALITNAALKQAEVLLYRD
;
A
#
# COMPACT_ATOMS: atom_id res chain seq x y z
N MET A 1 42.48 10.86 -18.55
CA MET A 1 41.74 10.08 -17.52
C MET A 1 41.49 10.86 -16.23
N LYS A 2 42.50 11.53 -15.64
CA LYS A 2 42.34 12.26 -14.36
C LYS A 2 41.32 13.42 -14.41
N GLU A 3 41.30 14.18 -15.50
CA GLU A 3 40.37 15.30 -15.74
C GLU A 3 38.90 14.85 -15.77
N TRP A 4 38.59 13.80 -16.54
CA TRP A 4 37.24 13.24 -16.61
C TRP A 4 36.76 12.65 -15.27
N SER A 5 37.67 12.03 -14.50
CA SER A 5 37.36 11.53 -13.16
C SER A 5 36.97 12.67 -12.21
N LEU A 6 37.70 13.79 -12.24
CA LEU A 6 37.37 14.98 -11.44
C LEU A 6 36.02 15.57 -11.86
N LYS A 7 35.76 15.64 -13.18
CA LYS A 7 34.49 16.17 -13.67
C LYS A 7 33.28 15.34 -13.27
N VAL A 8 33.42 14.01 -13.29
CA VAL A 8 32.37 13.09 -12.83
C VAL A 8 32.09 13.26 -11.34
N GLN A 9 33.12 13.45 -10.50
CA GLN A 9 32.94 13.72 -9.08
C GLN A 9 32.24 15.06 -8.82
N GLU A 10 32.65 16.12 -9.53
CA GLU A 10 32.03 17.44 -9.44
C GLU A 10 30.54 17.39 -9.80
N LEU A 11 30.20 16.83 -10.97
CA LEU A 11 28.81 16.68 -11.42
C LEU A 11 28.00 15.74 -10.51
N GLY A 12 28.65 14.69 -9.99
CA GLY A 12 28.05 13.79 -9.00
C GLY A 12 27.66 14.51 -7.71
N GLY A 13 28.52 15.41 -7.22
CA GLY A 13 28.22 16.27 -6.07
C GLY A 13 27.05 17.22 -6.31
N VAL A 14 26.98 17.85 -7.49
CA VAL A 14 25.84 18.71 -7.88
C VAL A 14 24.54 17.91 -7.90
N LEU A 15 24.54 16.74 -8.54
CA LEU A 15 23.37 15.84 -8.58
C LEU A 15 22.95 15.40 -7.18
N GLN A 16 23.90 15.09 -6.31
CA GLN A 16 23.63 14.67 -4.94
C GLN A 16 23.02 15.78 -4.08
N ALA A 17 23.46 17.03 -4.26
CA ALA A 17 22.87 18.17 -3.56
C ALA A 17 21.39 18.36 -3.94
N LEU A 18 21.08 18.29 -5.24
CA LEU A 18 19.70 18.36 -5.74
C LEU A 18 18.83 17.22 -5.20
N ARG A 19 19.37 15.99 -5.21
CA ARG A 19 18.71 14.80 -4.68
C ARG A 19 18.40 14.94 -3.19
N THR A 20 19.37 15.37 -2.40
CA THR A 20 19.21 15.55 -0.95
C THR A 20 18.10 16.56 -0.64
N ASN A 21 18.04 17.68 -1.36
CA ASN A 21 16.98 18.67 -1.18
C ASN A 21 15.59 18.11 -1.53
N ALA A 22 15.47 17.40 -2.65
CA ALA A 22 14.21 16.76 -3.05
C ALA A 22 13.78 15.64 -2.08
N SER A 23 14.74 14.87 -1.54
CA SER A 23 14.49 13.82 -0.56
C SER A 23 13.79 14.33 0.69
N LEU A 24 14.10 15.55 1.16
CA LEU A 24 13.44 16.16 2.32
C LEU A 24 11.93 16.33 2.09
N GLN A 25 11.53 16.81 0.91
CA GLN A 25 10.12 16.98 0.57
C GLN A 25 9.39 15.63 0.44
N ILE A 26 10.05 14.65 -0.19
CA ILE A 26 9.54 13.28 -0.31
C ILE A 26 9.34 12.67 1.08
N GLN A 27 10.34 12.77 1.96
CA GLN A 27 10.26 12.25 3.32
C GLN A 27 9.15 12.89 4.14
N GLN A 28 8.98 14.21 4.08
CA GLN A 28 7.90 14.90 4.80
C GLN A 28 6.52 14.40 4.34
N THR A 29 6.34 14.22 3.03
CA THR A 29 5.07 13.76 2.46
C THR A 29 4.80 12.30 2.81
N LEU A 30 5.81 11.44 2.70
CA LEU A 30 5.69 10.02 3.04
C LEU A 30 5.41 9.81 4.53
N ASN A 31 6.13 10.49 5.43
CA ASN A 31 5.92 10.34 6.86
C ASN A 31 4.50 10.76 7.29
N LYS A 32 3.91 11.79 6.65
CA LYS A 32 2.50 12.13 6.86
C LYS A 32 1.57 11.02 6.38
N ALA A 33 1.87 10.40 5.23
CA ALA A 33 1.05 9.32 4.67
C ALA A 33 1.11 8.03 5.51
N LEU A 34 2.20 7.77 6.26
CA LEU A 34 2.32 6.59 7.12
C LEU A 34 1.22 6.53 8.20
N ALA A 35 0.82 7.67 8.76
CA ALA A 35 -0.29 7.72 9.72
C ALA A 35 -1.63 7.25 9.13
N ASN A 36 -1.85 7.50 7.83
CA ASN A 36 -3.07 7.08 7.14
C ASN A 36 -3.14 5.57 6.90
N VAL A 37 -2.02 4.87 7.01
CA VAL A 37 -1.93 3.41 6.90
C VAL A 37 -1.57 2.76 8.24
N ASP A 38 -2.01 3.37 9.34
CA ASP A 38 -1.84 2.88 10.72
C ASP A 38 -0.39 2.67 11.15
N LEU A 39 0.51 3.51 10.64
CA LEU A 39 1.90 3.61 11.08
C LEU A 39 2.19 5.02 11.61
N PRO A 40 1.41 5.55 12.59
CA PRO A 40 1.49 6.96 12.99
C PRO A 40 2.80 7.33 13.69
N LYS A 41 3.52 6.33 14.23
CA LYS A 41 4.80 6.54 14.91
C LYS A 41 5.99 6.10 14.07
N ALA A 42 5.75 5.56 12.87
CA ALA A 42 6.80 5.11 12.01
C ALA A 42 7.50 6.29 11.35
N ARG A 43 8.79 6.10 11.07
CA ARG A 43 9.61 7.08 10.37
C ARG A 43 10.28 6.43 9.18
N LEU A 44 10.28 7.15 8.07
CA LEU A 44 10.96 6.80 6.84
C LEU A 44 11.93 7.91 6.46
N GLU A 45 13.17 7.51 6.17
CA GLU A 45 14.26 8.37 5.76
C GLU A 45 14.82 7.89 4.43
N LEU A 46 15.09 8.82 3.51
CA LEU A 46 15.75 8.53 2.25
C LEU A 46 17.21 8.95 2.40
N ALA A 47 18.04 8.03 2.89
CA ALA A 47 19.47 8.21 3.02
C ALA A 47 20.17 8.01 1.67
N TRP A 48 21.41 8.48 1.57
CA TRP A 48 22.23 8.34 0.38
C TRP A 48 23.58 7.74 0.76
N GLU A 49 23.93 6.62 0.12
CA GLU A 49 25.21 5.96 0.31
C GLU A 49 26.11 6.24 -0.89
N GLU A 50 27.37 6.61 -0.61
CA GLU A 50 28.37 6.79 -1.66
C GLU A 50 28.65 5.47 -2.38
N THR A 51 28.90 5.55 -3.68
CA THR A 51 29.22 4.41 -4.53
C THR A 51 30.24 4.82 -5.59
N SER A 52 30.94 3.84 -6.15
CA SER A 52 31.71 4.04 -7.38
C SER A 52 30.84 4.69 -8.47
N PRO A 53 31.40 5.61 -9.27
CA PRO A 53 30.65 6.28 -10.33
C PRO A 53 29.93 5.30 -11.25
N SER A 54 28.66 5.58 -11.50
CA SER A 54 27.80 4.80 -12.41
C SER A 54 26.96 5.74 -13.29
N ILE A 55 26.21 5.16 -14.23
CA ILE A 55 25.22 5.91 -15.02
C ILE A 55 24.14 6.58 -14.15
N HIS A 56 24.00 6.18 -12.89
CA HIS A 56 23.05 6.75 -11.93
C HIS A 56 23.69 7.77 -10.96
N GLY A 57 24.98 8.06 -11.10
CA GLY A 57 25.74 8.98 -10.26
C GLY A 57 26.66 8.26 -9.26
N THR A 58 27.16 9.03 -8.29
CA THR A 58 28.13 8.61 -7.25
C THR A 58 27.47 8.29 -5.90
N PHE A 59 26.14 8.33 -5.83
CA PHE A 59 25.36 7.98 -4.65
C PHE A 59 24.16 7.13 -5.05
N LYS A 60 23.81 6.17 -4.19
CA LYS A 60 22.59 5.36 -4.31
C LYS A 60 21.61 5.70 -3.18
N PRO A 61 20.30 5.77 -3.46
CA PRO A 61 19.30 5.99 -2.44
C PRO A 61 19.11 4.74 -1.58
N VAL A 62 18.91 4.93 -0.27
CA VAL A 62 18.60 3.87 0.69
C VAL A 62 17.42 4.31 1.55
N PHE A 63 16.32 3.58 1.45
CA PHE A 63 15.18 3.77 2.35
C PHE A 63 15.52 3.15 3.71
N LYS A 64 15.62 4.01 4.73
CA LYS A 64 15.70 3.61 6.12
C LYS A 64 14.33 3.75 6.77
N PHE A 65 14.02 2.84 7.69
CA PHE A 65 12.72 2.74 8.35
C PHE A 65 12.88 2.40 9.83
N SER A 66 11.99 2.96 10.64
CA SER A 66 11.80 2.61 12.03
C SER A 66 10.30 2.57 12.28
N ALA A 67 9.77 1.43 12.72
CA ALA A 67 8.34 1.28 13.00
C ALA A 67 7.91 2.06 14.26
N ASN A 68 8.82 2.19 15.23
CA ASN A 68 8.51 2.69 16.57
C ASN A 68 9.52 3.74 17.04
N PRO A 69 9.10 4.76 17.79
CA PRO A 69 10.01 5.72 18.39
C PRO A 69 11.02 4.99 19.29
N GLY A 70 12.28 5.42 19.25
CA GLY A 70 13.35 4.82 20.04
C GLY A 70 14.02 3.61 19.41
N THR A 71 13.50 3.03 18.32
CA THR A 71 14.26 2.04 17.54
C THR A 71 15.20 2.72 16.53
N PRO A 72 16.41 2.19 16.32
CA PRO A 72 17.31 2.69 15.28
C PRO A 72 16.68 2.63 13.89
N MET A 73 17.03 3.61 13.05
CA MET A 73 16.67 3.60 11.64
C MET A 73 17.54 2.58 10.92
N GLU A 74 16.91 1.59 10.30
CA GLU A 74 17.58 0.49 9.63
C GLU A 74 17.04 0.33 8.21
N VAL A 75 17.73 -0.41 7.35
CA VAL A 75 17.30 -0.57 5.94
C VAL A 75 15.91 -1.18 5.89
N LEU A 76 14.97 -0.54 5.18
CA LEU A 76 13.55 -0.92 5.15
C LEU A 76 13.33 -2.42 4.89
N SER A 77 14.10 -3.02 3.98
CA SER A 77 14.02 -4.45 3.65
C SER A 77 14.43 -5.41 4.77
N LYS A 78 15.13 -4.94 5.81
CA LYS A 78 15.63 -5.75 6.92
C LYS A 78 14.72 -5.74 8.16
N VAL A 79 13.79 -4.79 8.25
CA VAL A 79 13.15 -4.43 9.54
C VAL A 79 11.64 -4.53 9.48
N ALA A 80 11.04 -4.21 8.33
CA ALA A 80 9.59 -4.24 8.22
C ALA A 80 9.11 -5.69 8.13
N SER A 81 8.15 -6.05 8.97
CA SER A 81 7.33 -7.25 8.76
C SER A 81 6.63 -7.19 7.39
N GLY A 82 6.16 -8.34 6.89
CA GLY A 82 5.43 -8.39 5.61
C GLY A 82 4.27 -7.39 5.54
N GLY A 83 3.47 -7.30 6.60
CA GLY A 83 2.35 -6.37 6.70
C GLY A 83 2.77 -4.89 6.76
N GLU A 84 3.83 -4.56 7.52
CA GLU A 84 4.34 -3.19 7.57
C GLU A 84 4.92 -2.74 6.23
N MET A 85 5.64 -3.63 5.55
CA MET A 85 6.19 -3.37 4.22
C MET A 85 5.08 -3.09 3.21
N SER A 86 4.01 -3.88 3.22
CA SER A 86 2.82 -3.67 2.37
C SER A 86 2.16 -2.32 2.65
N ARG A 87 2.01 -1.93 3.93
CA ARG A 87 1.46 -0.61 4.31
C ARG A 87 2.38 0.55 3.90
N VAL A 88 3.69 0.42 4.06
CA VAL A 88 4.67 1.42 3.57
C VAL A 88 4.61 1.56 2.06
N LYS A 89 4.50 0.46 1.31
CA LYS A 89 4.31 0.48 -0.15
C LYS A 89 3.02 1.18 -0.54
N LEU A 90 1.92 0.97 0.18
CA LEU A 90 0.65 1.66 -0.06
C LEU A 90 0.79 3.17 0.15
N ALA A 91 1.40 3.60 1.26
CA ALA A 91 1.67 5.01 1.51
C ALA A 91 2.53 5.64 0.41
N LEU A 92 3.59 4.94 -0.03
CA LEU A 92 4.44 5.39 -1.13
C LEU A 92 3.67 5.52 -2.45
N LYS A 93 2.91 4.49 -2.83
CA LYS A 93 2.08 4.51 -4.04
C LYS A 93 1.02 5.61 -3.99
N SER A 94 0.42 5.85 -2.82
CA SER A 94 -0.57 6.93 -2.61
C SER A 94 0.02 8.32 -2.79
N VAL A 95 1.29 8.52 -2.44
CA VAL A 95 1.99 9.79 -2.64
C VAL A 95 2.41 9.94 -4.09
N LEU A 96 2.98 8.88 -4.69
CA LEU A 96 3.44 8.92 -6.08
C LEU A 96 2.30 9.02 -7.09
N SER A 97 1.13 8.45 -6.82
CA SER A 97 -0.06 8.55 -7.68
C SER A 97 -0.60 9.98 -7.78
N GLN A 98 -0.20 10.89 -6.89
CA GLN A 98 -0.54 12.31 -7.01
C GLN A 98 0.21 12.98 -8.17
N HIS A 99 1.33 12.40 -8.57
CA HIS A 99 2.25 12.96 -9.58
C HIS A 99 2.41 12.06 -10.80
N THR A 100 1.86 10.85 -10.77
CA THR A 100 1.94 9.87 -11.86
C THR A 100 0.55 9.47 -12.29
N SER A 101 0.23 9.64 -13.57
CA SER A 101 -1.01 9.16 -14.18
C SER A 101 -0.90 7.66 -14.49
N LEU A 102 -1.05 6.83 -13.47
CA LEU A 102 -1.27 5.40 -13.69
C LEU A 102 -2.77 5.16 -13.90
N SER A 103 -3.17 4.54 -15.01
CA SER A 103 -4.59 4.32 -15.31
C SER A 103 -5.22 3.24 -14.41
N CYS A 104 -4.44 2.24 -14.00
CA CYS A 104 -4.90 1.12 -13.17
C CYS A 104 -3.78 0.59 -12.26
N GLN A 105 -4.12 0.21 -11.03
CA GLN A 105 -3.24 -0.47 -10.10
C GLN A 105 -3.93 -1.69 -9.46
N ILE A 106 -3.20 -2.80 -9.37
CA ILE A 106 -3.64 -4.03 -8.71
C ILE A 106 -2.87 -4.19 -7.39
N PHE A 107 -3.62 -4.48 -6.32
CA PHE A 107 -3.11 -4.79 -5.00
C PHE A 107 -3.56 -6.20 -4.61
N ASP A 108 -2.58 -7.04 -4.30
CA ASP A 108 -2.80 -8.37 -3.74
C ASP A 108 -2.15 -8.39 -2.36
N GLU A 109 -2.84 -8.97 -1.37
CA GLU A 109 -2.33 -9.12 0.01
C GLU A 109 -1.86 -7.82 0.69
N ILE A 110 -2.40 -6.66 0.30
CA ILE A 110 -2.10 -5.38 0.95
C ILE A 110 -2.63 -5.32 2.38
N ASP A 111 -3.57 -6.21 2.69
CA ASP A 111 -4.25 -6.40 3.95
C ASP A 111 -3.70 -7.60 4.77
N THR A 112 -2.55 -8.16 4.38
CA THR A 112 -1.89 -9.21 5.17
C THR A 112 -1.40 -8.65 6.50
N GLY A 113 -1.83 -9.26 7.61
CA GLY A 113 -1.43 -8.86 8.96
C GLY A 113 -2.05 -7.54 9.43
N VAL A 114 -3.23 -7.16 8.90
CA VAL A 114 -4.05 -6.06 9.43
C VAL A 114 -5.42 -6.57 9.86
N SER A 115 -6.02 -5.89 10.84
CA SER A 115 -7.38 -6.17 11.30
C SER A 115 -8.01 -4.92 11.93
N GLY A 116 -9.32 -4.96 12.19
CA GLY A 116 -10.03 -3.89 12.88
C GLY A 116 -9.86 -2.51 12.22
N SER A 117 -9.54 -1.50 13.03
CA SER A 117 -9.39 -0.11 12.57
C SER A 117 -8.28 0.07 11.52
N THR A 118 -7.26 -0.79 11.54
CA THR A 118 -6.17 -0.75 10.56
C THR A 118 -6.66 -1.15 9.17
N ALA A 119 -7.46 -2.22 9.09
CA ALA A 119 -8.04 -2.68 7.83
C ALA A 119 -8.97 -1.61 7.22
N GLU A 120 -9.73 -0.93 8.08
CA GLU A 120 -10.58 0.18 7.69
C GLU A 120 -9.78 1.36 7.11
N ARG A 121 -8.65 1.73 7.71
CA ARG A 121 -7.74 2.76 7.18
C ARG A 121 -7.15 2.37 5.83
N VAL A 122 -6.79 1.10 5.64
CA VAL A 122 -6.31 0.58 4.35
C VAL A 122 -7.41 0.70 3.28
N GLY A 123 -8.64 0.28 3.59
CA GLY A 123 -9.78 0.44 2.67
C GLY A 123 -10.06 1.91 2.31
N ALA A 124 -10.04 2.81 3.30
CA ALA A 124 -10.20 4.24 3.08
C ALA A 124 -9.08 4.84 2.21
N ALA A 125 -7.83 4.39 2.41
CA ALA A 125 -6.71 4.78 1.55
C ALA A 125 -6.96 4.32 0.10
N MET A 126 -7.36 3.06 -0.12
CA MET A 126 -7.69 2.57 -1.46
C MET A 126 -8.80 3.38 -2.13
N LYS A 127 -9.85 3.72 -1.39
CA LYS A 127 -10.93 4.59 -1.88
C LYS A 127 -10.43 5.99 -2.25
N ALA A 128 -9.49 6.54 -1.49
CA ALA A 128 -8.88 7.82 -1.82
C ALA A 128 -8.05 7.73 -3.11
N LEU A 129 -7.31 6.63 -3.31
CA LEU A 129 -6.60 6.37 -4.57
C LEU A 129 -7.56 6.18 -5.75
N SER A 130 -8.71 5.50 -5.57
CA SER A 130 -9.64 5.19 -6.65
C SER A 130 -10.27 6.42 -7.31
N LYS A 131 -10.28 7.57 -6.61
CA LYS A 131 -10.73 8.86 -7.15
C LYS A 131 -9.92 9.36 -8.35
N ARG A 132 -8.71 8.83 -8.57
CA ARG A 132 -7.80 9.30 -9.63
C ARG A 132 -7.41 8.23 -10.65
N GLN A 133 -7.66 6.96 -10.35
CA GLN A 133 -7.23 5.82 -11.15
C GLN A 133 -8.05 4.58 -10.79
N GLN A 134 -8.06 3.57 -11.65
CA GLN A 134 -8.68 2.28 -11.30
C GLN A 134 -7.83 1.56 -10.25
N VAL A 135 -8.47 1.06 -9.19
CA VAL A 135 -7.83 0.25 -8.15
C VAL A 135 -8.54 -1.10 -8.10
N ILE A 136 -7.79 -2.18 -8.32
CA ILE A 136 -8.25 -3.56 -8.14
C ILE A 136 -7.57 -4.09 -6.88
N THR A 137 -8.34 -4.53 -5.90
CA THR A 137 -7.80 -5.10 -4.66
C THR A 137 -8.35 -6.51 -4.46
N ILE A 138 -7.46 -7.46 -4.24
CA ILE A 138 -7.78 -8.82 -3.81
C ILE A 138 -7.68 -8.82 -2.28
N THR A 139 -8.77 -9.13 -1.59
CA THR A 139 -8.85 -9.02 -0.13
C THR A 139 -9.78 -10.08 0.44
N HIS A 140 -9.47 -10.49 1.67
CA HIS A 140 -10.34 -11.36 2.48
C HIS A 140 -10.97 -10.59 3.66
N LEU A 141 -10.66 -9.31 3.83
CA LEU A 141 -11.17 -8.48 4.91
C LEU A 141 -12.43 -7.75 4.48
N SER A 142 -13.53 -7.98 5.21
CA SER A 142 -14.82 -7.32 4.97
C SER A 142 -14.70 -5.80 5.05
N GLN A 143 -13.84 -5.29 5.93
CA GLN A 143 -13.58 -3.85 6.10
C GLN A 143 -12.96 -3.23 4.84
N VAL A 144 -12.11 -3.95 4.10
CA VAL A 144 -11.49 -3.45 2.86
C VAL A 144 -12.47 -3.59 1.69
N ALA A 145 -13.13 -4.76 1.57
CA ALA A 145 -14.09 -5.03 0.51
C ALA A 145 -15.27 -4.03 0.51
N ALA A 146 -15.71 -3.58 1.70
CA ALA A 146 -16.80 -2.63 1.84
C ALA A 146 -16.51 -1.26 1.17
N TYR A 147 -15.24 -0.84 1.05
CA TYR A 147 -14.88 0.42 0.38
C TYR A 147 -14.91 0.36 -1.15
N GLY A 148 -15.00 -0.84 -1.74
CA GLY A 148 -14.98 -1.02 -3.19
C GLY A 148 -16.16 -0.33 -3.88
N ASP A 149 -15.91 0.29 -5.03
CA ASP A 149 -16.98 0.81 -5.90
C ASP A 149 -17.77 -0.32 -6.57
N GLN A 150 -17.10 -1.44 -6.83
CA GLN A 150 -17.63 -2.68 -7.37
C GLN A 150 -17.08 -3.84 -6.53
N HIS A 151 -17.87 -4.90 -6.35
CA HIS A 151 -17.45 -6.07 -5.58
C HIS A 151 -17.65 -7.32 -6.43
N TRP A 152 -16.56 -8.05 -6.64
CA TRP A 152 -16.54 -9.28 -7.40
C TRP A 152 -16.20 -10.42 -6.45
N LYS A 153 -17.02 -11.46 -6.46
CA LYS A 153 -16.78 -12.69 -5.71
C LYS A 153 -16.02 -13.67 -6.57
N VAL A 154 -14.96 -14.25 -6.02
CA VAL A 154 -14.21 -15.35 -6.64
C VAL A 154 -14.52 -16.61 -5.86
N GLU A 155 -15.00 -17.64 -6.55
CA GLU A 155 -15.33 -18.93 -5.92
C GLU A 155 -14.88 -20.11 -6.77
N LYS A 156 -14.56 -21.22 -6.09
CA LYS A 156 -14.25 -22.49 -6.74
C LYS A 156 -15.53 -23.30 -6.88
N ILE A 157 -15.91 -23.61 -8.10
CA ILE A 157 -17.01 -24.51 -8.43
C ILE A 157 -16.39 -25.88 -8.66
N GLN A 158 -16.65 -26.81 -7.74
CA GLN A 158 -16.20 -28.20 -7.85
C GLN A 158 -17.29 -29.07 -8.47
N SER A 159 -16.88 -29.92 -9.40
CA SER A 159 -17.61 -31.07 -9.92
C SER A 159 -16.79 -32.33 -9.63
N ASP A 160 -17.37 -33.51 -9.85
CA ASP A 160 -16.70 -34.79 -9.61
C ASP A 160 -15.38 -34.97 -10.38
N THR A 161 -15.20 -34.23 -11.48
CA THR A 161 -14.05 -34.38 -12.39
C THR A 161 -13.23 -33.10 -12.59
N THR A 162 -13.77 -31.92 -12.26
CA THR A 162 -13.09 -30.62 -12.48
C THR A 162 -13.34 -29.62 -11.37
N THR A 163 -12.34 -28.79 -11.07
CA THR A 163 -12.49 -27.60 -10.23
C THR A 163 -12.30 -26.37 -11.10
N ASN A 164 -13.36 -25.60 -11.31
CA ASN A 164 -13.32 -24.35 -12.07
C ASN A 164 -13.38 -23.15 -11.14
N THR A 165 -12.73 -22.05 -11.52
CA THR A 165 -12.85 -20.78 -10.78
C THR A 165 -13.86 -19.89 -11.49
N SER A 166 -14.88 -19.44 -10.75
CA SER A 166 -15.87 -18.49 -11.23
C SER A 166 -15.62 -17.12 -10.61
N VAL A 167 -15.87 -16.07 -11.39
CA VAL A 167 -15.80 -14.68 -10.96
C VAL A 167 -17.12 -14.01 -11.29
N THR A 168 -17.82 -13.50 -10.29
CA THR A 168 -19.17 -12.94 -10.44
C THR A 168 -19.25 -11.56 -9.81
N SER A 169 -19.77 -10.58 -10.55
CA SER A 169 -20.05 -9.25 -10.01
C SER A 169 -21.29 -9.31 -9.12
N LEU A 170 -21.23 -8.68 -7.95
CA LEU A 170 -22.30 -8.68 -6.97
C LEU A 170 -23.14 -7.40 -7.06
N ASN A 171 -24.47 -7.55 -7.06
CA ASN A 171 -25.40 -6.44 -6.83
C ASN A 171 -25.41 -6.01 -5.36
N ASP A 172 -26.08 -4.90 -5.03
CA ASP A 172 -26.06 -4.35 -3.66
C ASP A 172 -26.53 -5.32 -2.57
N SER A 173 -27.57 -6.10 -2.82
CA SER A 173 -28.05 -7.12 -1.86
C SER A 173 -27.02 -8.25 -1.69
N GLU A 174 -26.45 -8.72 -2.80
CA GLU A 174 -25.42 -9.76 -2.79
C GLU A 174 -24.14 -9.27 -2.11
N ARG A 175 -23.81 -7.97 -2.25
CA ARG A 175 -22.69 -7.33 -1.54
C ARG A 175 -22.89 -7.37 -0.03
N VAL A 176 -24.08 -7.02 0.47
CA VAL A 176 -24.39 -7.10 1.90
C VAL A 176 -24.22 -8.54 2.41
N GLN A 177 -24.75 -9.52 1.67
CA GLN A 177 -24.62 -10.93 2.04
C GLN A 177 -23.17 -11.40 2.06
N GLU A 178 -22.37 -11.03 1.05
CA GLU A 178 -20.97 -11.43 0.97
C GLU A 178 -20.14 -10.78 2.08
N VAL A 179 -20.34 -9.49 2.35
CA VAL A 179 -19.65 -8.80 3.47
C VAL A 179 -20.06 -9.43 4.82
N ALA A 180 -21.33 -9.80 5.00
CA ALA A 180 -21.79 -10.51 6.19
C ALA A 180 -21.15 -11.90 6.31
N ARG A 181 -21.04 -12.64 5.20
CA ARG A 181 -20.34 -13.93 5.13
C ARG A 181 -18.85 -13.76 5.48
N MET A 182 -18.20 -12.72 5.00
CA MET A 182 -16.81 -12.41 5.36
C MET A 182 -16.65 -12.08 6.86
N LEU A 183 -17.68 -11.51 7.50
CA LEU A 183 -17.70 -11.19 8.93
C LEU A 183 -17.95 -12.41 9.83
N SER A 184 -18.97 -13.24 9.53
CA SER A 184 -19.42 -14.33 10.40
C SER A 184 -19.05 -15.73 9.92
N GLY A 185 -18.39 -15.85 8.77
CA GLY A 185 -18.06 -17.14 8.16
C GLY A 185 -19.24 -17.76 7.43
N ALA A 186 -19.30 -19.10 7.43
CA ALA A 186 -20.29 -19.84 6.65
C ALA A 186 -21.75 -19.61 7.10
N LEU A 187 -21.98 -19.36 8.39
CA LEU A 187 -23.31 -19.07 8.91
C LEU A 187 -23.52 -17.55 8.96
N ILE A 188 -24.36 -17.04 8.06
CA ILE A 188 -24.77 -15.63 8.06
C ILE A 188 -25.83 -15.41 9.13
N THR A 189 -25.55 -14.49 10.06
CA THR A 189 -26.48 -14.13 11.14
C THR A 189 -27.12 -12.76 10.87
N ASN A 190 -28.27 -12.50 11.47
CA ASN A 190 -28.90 -11.17 11.41
C ASN A 190 -27.99 -10.05 11.95
N ALA A 191 -27.15 -10.36 12.95
CA ALA A 191 -26.17 -9.42 13.47
C ALA A 191 -25.07 -9.11 12.43
N ALA A 192 -24.60 -10.13 11.70
CA ALA A 192 -23.61 -9.96 10.64
C ALA A 192 -24.15 -9.14 9.47
N LEU A 193 -25.41 -9.35 9.07
CA LEU A 193 -26.08 -8.55 8.04
C LEU A 193 -26.16 -7.08 8.44
N LYS A 194 -26.63 -6.78 9.65
CA LYS A 194 -26.68 -5.40 10.16
C LYS A 194 -25.29 -4.76 10.19
N GLN A 195 -24.28 -5.49 10.63
CA GLN A 195 -22.91 -4.97 10.64
C GLN A 195 -22.38 -4.74 9.22
N ALA A 196 -22.71 -5.61 8.26
CA ALA A 196 -22.33 -5.45 6.86
C ALA A 196 -22.96 -4.21 6.22
N GLU A 197 -24.24 -3.96 6.48
CA GLU A 197 -24.92 -2.72 6.06
C GLU A 197 -24.22 -1.48 6.64
N VAL A 198 -23.88 -1.52 7.93
CA VAL A 198 -23.11 -0.45 8.59
C VAL A 198 -21.71 -0.31 7.98
N LEU A 199 -21.09 -1.36 7.44
CA LEU A 199 -19.80 -1.24 6.74
C LEU A 199 -19.93 -0.61 5.35
N LEU A 200 -20.97 -0.99 4.61
CA LEU A 200 -21.17 -0.61 3.21
C LEU A 200 -21.75 0.80 3.03
N TYR A 201 -22.65 1.20 3.93
CA TYR A 201 -23.43 2.44 3.81
C TYR A 201 -23.08 3.44 4.91
N ARG A 202 -21.79 3.55 5.21
CA ARG A 202 -21.26 4.53 6.17
C ARG A 202 -21.48 5.94 5.63
N ASP A 203 -22.07 6.81 6.46
CA ASP A 203 -22.10 8.27 6.23
C ASP A 203 -20.70 8.90 6.36
#